data_AF-A0A355SI50-F1
#
_entry.id   AF-A0A355SI50-F1
#
_cell.length_a   1.000
_cell.length_b   1.000
_cell.length_c   1.000
_cell.angle_alpha   90.00
_cell.angle_beta   90.00
_cell.angle_gamma   90.00
#
_symmetry.space_group_name_H-M   'P 1'
#
loop_
_entity.id
_entity.type
_entity.pdbx_description
1 polymer ?
#
loop_
_entity_poly.entity_id
_entity_poly.type
_entity_poly.pdbx_seq_one_letter_code
_entity_poly.pdbx_strand_id
1 'polypeptide(L)' 'MKREIDSHVGEKVMLRANGGRKKIFVKEGILEKTYPNIFVVRVEGNSNDIRTISYSYSDILTETVQLIFSKSKENVAYN' A
#
# COMPACT_ATOMS: atom_id res chain seq x y z
N MET A 1 0.14 -2.88 13.69
CA MET A 1 0.46 -2.28 12.37
C MET A 1 1.19 -3.23 11.43
N LYS A 2 2.43 -3.71 11.70
CA LYS A 2 3.09 -4.67 10.77
C LYS A 2 2.23 -5.90 10.45
N ARG A 3 1.72 -6.58 11.48
CA ARG A 3 0.87 -7.79 11.30
C ARG A 3 -0.41 -7.54 10.50
N GLU A 4 -0.97 -6.35 10.60
CA GLU A 4 -2.15 -5.94 9.85
C GLU A 4 -1.80 -5.77 8.37
N ILE A 5 -0.72 -5.03 8.09
CA ILE A 5 -0.22 -4.83 6.72
C ILE A 5 0.23 -6.18 6.11
N ASP A 6 0.90 -7.04 6.88
CA ASP A 6 1.26 -8.40 6.45
C ASP A 6 0.04 -9.21 5.98
N SER A 7 -1.11 -9.03 6.64
CA SER A 7 -2.33 -9.77 6.31
C SER A 7 -2.99 -9.34 4.99
N HIS A 8 -2.52 -8.25 4.40
CA HIS A 8 -3.02 -7.69 3.14
C HIS A 8 -2.01 -7.82 1.98
N VAL A 9 -0.93 -8.58 2.15
CA VAL A 9 0.02 -8.85 1.05
C VAL A 9 -0.70 -9.52 -0.11
N GLY A 10 -0.53 -8.98 -1.31
CA GLY A 10 -1.22 -9.38 -2.54
C GLY A 10 -2.50 -8.58 -2.83
N GLU A 11 -3.02 -7.81 -1.87
CA GLU A 11 -4.24 -7.03 -2.05
C GLU A 11 -3.97 -5.69 -2.77
N LYS A 12 -5.01 -5.20 -3.46
CA LYS A 12 -5.03 -3.85 -4.01
C LYS A 12 -5.10 -2.83 -2.88
N VAL A 13 -4.29 -1.79 -3.01
CA VAL A 13 -4.20 -0.70 -2.05
C VAL A 13 -4.15 0.65 -2.76
N MET A 14 -4.85 1.63 -2.18
CA MET A 14 -4.73 3.02 -2.55
C MET A 14 -3.81 3.71 -1.55
N LEU A 15 -2.71 4.27 -2.07
CA LEU A 15 -1.72 5.03 -1.32
C LEU A 15 -2.04 6.52 -1.41
N ARG A 16 -2.05 7.21 -0.28
CA ARG A 16 -2.03 8.68 -0.23
C ARG A 16 -0.76 9.13 0.48
N ALA A 17 0.13 9.80 -0.23
CA ALA A 17 1.41 10.27 0.31
C ALA A 17 1.56 11.79 0.26
N ASN A 18 2.11 12.38 1.33
CA ASN A 18 2.40 13.81 1.45
C ASN A 18 3.81 14.08 0.92
N GLY A 19 3.91 14.50 -0.35
CA GLY A 19 5.19 14.72 -1.04
C GLY A 19 5.86 16.07 -0.76
N GLY A 20 5.57 16.71 0.38
CA GLY A 20 6.14 18.00 0.79
C GLY A 20 5.12 19.13 0.87
N ARG A 21 5.55 20.38 0.58
CA ARG A 21 4.73 21.60 0.74
C ARG A 21 3.53 21.58 -0.21
N LYS A 22 2.40 21.06 0.28
CA LYS A 22 1.05 21.11 -0.33
C LYS A 22 0.77 20.11 -1.46
N LYS A 23 1.64 19.12 -1.71
CA LYS A 23 1.41 18.11 -2.75
C LYS A 23 1.00 16.77 -2.14
N ILE A 24 -0.24 16.37 -2.40
CA ILE A 24 -0.80 15.07 -2.04
C ILE A 24 -0.78 14.21 -3.29
N PHE A 25 -0.14 13.05 -3.20
CA PHE A 25 -0.13 12.06 -4.27
C PHE A 25 -1.05 10.91 -3.91
N VAL A 26 -1.93 10.55 -4.83
CA VAL A 26 -2.79 9.37 -4.73
C VAL A 26 -2.37 8.38 -5.81
N LYS A 27 -2.08 7.14 -5.42
CA LYS A 27 -1.69 6.10 -6.36
C LYS A 27 -2.28 4.75 -5.99
N GLU A 28 -2.81 4.03 -6.97
CA GLU A 28 -3.23 2.65 -6.79
C GLU A 28 -2.07 1.69 -7.06
N GLY A 29 -2.04 0.60 -6.31
CA GLY A 29 -1.04 -0.45 -6.45
C GLY A 29 -1.43 -1.75 -5.77
N ILE A 30 -0.50 -2.69 -5.73
CA ILE A 30 -0.62 -3.95 -5.00
C ILE A 30 0.43 -3.97 -3.90
N LEU A 31 0.02 -4.27 -2.67
CA LEU A 31 0.96 -4.51 -1.57
C LEU A 31 1.74 -5.79 -1.88
N GLU A 32 2.97 -5.65 -2.36
CA GLU A 32 3.73 -6.76 -2.94
C GLU A 32 4.44 -7.59 -1.87
N LYS A 33 5.11 -6.92 -0.94
CA LYS A 33 5.90 -7.56 0.13
C LYS A 33 5.95 -6.70 1.38
N THR A 34 6.19 -7.35 2.51
CA THR A 34 6.50 -6.68 3.78
C THR A 34 7.82 -7.19 4.35
N TYR A 35 8.52 -6.31 5.07
CA TYR A 35 9.78 -6.57 5.74
C TYR A 35 9.70 -6.02 7.17
N PRO A 36 10.69 -6.26 8.06
CA PRO A 36 10.61 -5.78 9.44
C PRO A 36 10.37 -4.26 9.58
N ASN A 37 10.95 -3.45 8.69
CA ASN A 37 10.93 -1.98 8.83
C ASN A 37 10.19 -1.24 7.70
N ILE A 38 9.93 -1.92 6.58
CA ILE A 38 9.33 -1.33 5.39
C ILE A 38 8.31 -2.29 4.77
N PHE A 39 7.44 -1.75 3.95
CA PHE A 39 6.59 -2.49 3.04
C PHE A 39 6.76 -1.97 1.61
N VAL A 40 6.40 -2.80 0.65
CA VAL A 40 6.68 -2.59 -0.76
C VAL A 40 5.38 -2.66 -1.54
N VAL A 41 5.10 -1.62 -2.34
CA VAL A 41 3.91 -1.53 -3.19
C VAL A 41 4.34 -1.47 -4.65
N ARG A 42 3.78 -2.37 -5.46
CA ARG A 42 3.91 -2.36 -6.91
C ARG A 42 2.82 -1.48 -7.49
N VAL A 43 3.20 -0.51 -8.32
CA VAL A 43 2.31 0.49 -8.91
C VAL A 43 2.55 0.57 -10.42
N GLU A 44 1.50 0.74 -11.20
CA GLU A 44 1.61 0.95 -12.64
C GLU A 44 1.85 2.45 -12.92
N GLY A 45 2.76 2.74 -13.86
CA GLY A 45 3.04 4.08 -14.37
C GLY A 45 2.26 4.38 -15.65
N ASN A 46 2.28 5.64 -16.07
CA ASN A 46 1.54 6.13 -17.24
C ASN A 46 1.96 5.49 -18.59
N SER A 47 3.13 4.85 -18.65
CA SER A 47 3.69 4.27 -19.88
C SER A 47 3.73 2.73 -19.86
N ASN A 48 2.84 2.06 -19.10
CA ASN A 48 2.90 0.63 -18.80
C ASN A 48 4.16 0.18 -18.04
N ASP A 49 4.95 1.12 -17.50
CA ASP A 49 6.09 0.80 -16.65
C ASP A 49 5.60 0.37 -15.27
N ILE A 50 6.02 -0.82 -14.85
CA ILE A 50 5.83 -1.29 -13.47
C ILE A 50 6.90 -0.65 -12.60
N ARG A 51 6.49 0.04 -11.54
CA ARG A 51 7.39 0.60 -10.53
C ARG A 51 7.08 0.01 -9.18
N THR A 52 8.12 -0.16 -8.38
CA THR A 52 8.01 -0.64 -7.01
C THR A 52 8.46 0.47 -6.07
N ILE A 53 7.63 0.79 -5.07
CA ILE A 53 7.88 1.86 -4.11
C ILE A 53 7.89 1.25 -2.71
N SER A 54 8.87 1.62 -1.89
CA SER A 54 8.94 1.22 -0.48
C SER A 54 8.57 2.38 0.44
N TYR A 55 7.82 2.07 1.49
CA TYR A 55 7.51 2.99 2.59
C TYR A 55 7.81 2.32 3.93
N SER A 56 8.13 3.12 4.94
CA SER A 56 8.34 2.66 6.30
C SER A 56 7.03 2.56 7.07
N TYR A 57 6.99 1.75 8.12
CA TYR A 57 5.85 1.78 9.04
C TYR A 57 5.74 3.14 9.76
N SER A 58 6.87 3.81 9.99
CA SER A 58 6.84 5.17 10.57
C SER A 58 6.12 6.17 9.65
N ASP A 59 6.12 5.96 8.34
CA ASP A 59 5.44 6.86 7.39
C ASP A 59 3.92 6.86 7.61
N ILE A 60 3.36 5.71 7.98
CA ILE A 60 1.93 5.59 8.33
C ILE A 60 1.68 6.20 9.72
N LEU A 61 2.56 5.92 10.69
CA LEU A 61 2.44 6.46 12.04
C LEU A 61 2.54 8.00 12.07
N THR A 62 3.30 8.58 11.14
CA THR A 62 3.46 10.03 10.99
C THR A 62 2.49 10.64 9.98
N GLU A 63 1.54 9.85 9.48
CA GLU A 63 0.54 10.27 8.48
C GLU A 63 1.14 10.86 7.20
N THR A 64 2.41 10.60 6.94
CA THR A 64 3.06 10.96 5.68
C THR A 64 2.61 10.03 4.55
N VAL A 65 2.12 8.84 4.90
CA VAL A 65 1.48 7.87 4.01
C VAL A 65 0.21 7.33 4.66
N GLN A 66 -0.86 7.19 3.88
CA GLN A 66 -2.08 6.47 4.27
C GLN A 66 -2.30 5.30 3.30
N LEU A 67 -2.66 4.14 3.86
CA LEU A 67 -3.04 2.94 3.11
C LEU A 67 -4.55 2.74 3.22
N ILE A 68 -5.22 2.57 2.09
CA ILE A 68 -6.63 2.19 2.04
C ILE A 68 -6.72 0.88 1.27
N PHE A 69 -6.99 -0.21 1.99
CA PHE A 69 -7.19 -1.53 1.40
C PHE A 69 -8.61 -1.67 0.87
N SER A 70 -8.77 -2.19 -0.35
CA SER A 70 -10.09 -2.55 -0.86
C SER A 70 -10.58 -3.78 -0.11
N LYS A 71 -11.61 -3.66 0.73
CA LYS A 71 -12.20 -4.79 1.46
C LYS A 71 -12.55 -5.92 0.49
N SER A 72 -11.74 -6.96 0.45
CA SER A 72 -12.05 -8.22 -0.24
C SER A 72 -12.06 -9.36 0.76
N LYS A 73 -13.08 -9.34 1.63
CA LYS A 73 -13.49 -10.53 2.39
C LYS A 73 -14.91 -10.90 1.99
N GLU A 74 -15.05 -11.48 0.81
CA GLU A 74 -16.14 -12.42 0.58
C GLU A 74 -15.64 -13.79 1.04
N ASN A 75 -16.14 -14.22 2.20
CA ASN A 75 -16.12 -15.60 2.62
C ASN A 75 -16.87 -16.42 1.56
N VAL A 76 -16.16 -17.06 0.63
CA VAL A 76 -16.75 -18.17 -0.11
C VAL A 76 -16.63 -19.39 0.80
N ALA A 77 -17.66 -19.58 1.62
CA ALA A 77 -17.91 -20.85 2.31
C ALA A 77 -18.09 -21.94 1.24
N TYR A 78 -17.24 -22.96 1.26
CA TYR A 78 -17.52 -24.22 0.56
C TYR A 78 -18.48 -25.02 1.46
N ASN A 79 -19.72 -25.19 1.00
CA ASN A 79 -20.57 -26.32 1.41
C ASN A 79 -20.23 -27.52 0.54
#